data_AF-A0A257MU83-F1
#
_entry.id   AF-A0A257MU83-F1
#
_cell.length_a   1.000
_cell.length_b   1.000
_cell.length_c   1.000
_cell.angle_alpha   90.00
_cell.angle_beta   90.00
_cell.angle_gamma   90.00
#
_symmetry.space_group_name_H-M   'P 1'
#
loop_
_entity.id
_entity.type
_entity.pdbx_description
1 polymer ?
#
loop_
_entity_poly.entity_id
_entity_poly.type
_entity_poly.pdbx_seq_one_letter_code
_entity_poly.pdbx_strand_id
1 'polypeptide(L)'
;LGLGESFMLKVIAFMMNWRSRLTGIATGDQVLFVSKAAFIAVGCYPEISLMEDIALSRALKKISPPVCLTAKVISSARRWQQHGICKTILLMWSLRLRYWLGADPTLLAELYRTGTLWKR
;
A
#
# COMPACT_ATOMS: atom_id res chain seq x y z
N LEU A 1 13.55 -20.52 -0.65
CA LEU A 1 12.38 -20.17 0.20
C LEU A 1 11.97 -21.42 0.95
N GLY A 2 11.95 -21.38 2.28
CA GLY A 2 11.33 -22.47 3.05
C GLY A 2 9.83 -22.51 2.77
N LEU A 3 9.22 -23.69 2.83
CA LEU A 3 7.78 -23.88 2.58
C LEU A 3 6.90 -22.95 3.44
N GLY A 4 7.32 -22.68 4.69
CA GLY A 4 6.62 -21.79 5.62
C GLY A 4 6.60 -20.32 5.22
N GLU A 5 7.71 -19.77 4.68
CA GLU A 5 7.75 -18.38 4.24
C GLU A 5 6.85 -18.15 3.03
N SER A 6 6.83 -19.10 2.09
CA SER A 6 5.95 -19.05 0.92
C SER A 6 4.47 -19.07 1.31
N PHE A 7 4.09 -19.88 2.30
CA PHE A 7 2.72 -19.91 2.81
C PHE A 7 2.32 -18.59 3.47
N MET A 8 3.18 -18.03 4.32
CA MET A 8 2.87 -16.79 5.02
C MET A 8 2.73 -15.59 4.06
N LEU A 9 3.54 -15.54 2.99
CA LEU A 9 3.39 -14.54 1.93
C LEU A 9 2.03 -14.65 1.21
N LYS A 10 1.50 -15.86 1.01
CA LYS A 10 0.14 -16.06 0.46
C LYS A 10 -0.93 -15.54 1.40
N VAL A 11 -0.81 -15.80 2.71
CA VAL A 11 -1.73 -15.28 3.72
C VAL A 11 -1.71 -13.76 3.75
N ILE A 12 -0.53 -13.16 3.72
CA ILE A 12 -0.35 -11.70 3.68
C ILE A 12 -1.01 -11.12 2.42
N ALA A 13 -0.73 -11.68 1.25
CA ALA A 13 -1.34 -11.25 0.00
C ALA A 13 -2.88 -11.35 0.06
N PHE A 14 -3.40 -12.45 0.61
CA PHE A 14 -4.84 -12.62 0.83
C PHE A 14 -5.40 -11.52 1.75
N MET A 15 -4.79 -11.28 2.90
CA MET A 15 -5.22 -10.23 3.84
C MET A 15 -5.12 -8.82 3.24
N MET A 16 -4.08 -8.54 2.45
CA MET A 16 -3.91 -7.26 1.76
C MET A 16 -5.01 -7.04 0.72
N ASN A 17 -5.34 -8.06 -0.07
CA ASN A 17 -6.44 -8.02 -1.03
C ASN A 17 -7.80 -7.87 -0.34
N TRP A 18 -8.04 -8.62 0.73
CA TRP A 18 -9.27 -8.54 1.53
C TRP A 18 -9.47 -7.13 2.09
N ARG A 19 -8.42 -6.58 2.73
CA ARG A 19 -8.43 -5.21 3.27
C ARG A 19 -8.74 -4.19 2.17
N SER A 20 -8.06 -4.29 1.02
CA SER A 20 -8.24 -3.36 -0.11
C SER A 20 -9.67 -3.41 -0.66
N ARG A 21 -10.25 -4.61 -0.80
CA ARG A 21 -11.65 -4.82 -1.18
C ARG A 21 -12.64 -4.21 -0.19
N LEU A 22 -12.41 -4.41 1.11
CA LEU A 22 -13.29 -3.90 2.16
C LEU A 22 -13.23 -2.37 2.27
N THR A 23 -12.04 -1.79 2.19
CA THR A 23 -11.87 -0.34 2.39
C THR A 23 -11.95 0.46 1.10
N GLY A 24 -11.84 -0.19 -0.07
CA GLY A 24 -11.67 0.47 -1.36
C GLY A 24 -10.35 1.22 -1.51
N ILE A 25 -9.31 0.87 -0.73
CA ILE A 25 -8.01 1.55 -0.72
C ILE A 25 -6.91 0.61 -1.19
N ALA A 26 -6.36 0.90 -2.37
CA ALA A 26 -5.23 0.19 -2.94
C ALA A 26 -3.89 0.66 -2.35
N THR A 27 -2.87 -0.20 -2.43
CA THR A 27 -1.48 0.09 -2.07
C THR A 27 -0.55 -0.28 -3.22
N GLY A 28 0.68 0.25 -3.25
CA GLY A 28 1.60 0.14 -4.40
C GLY A 28 2.08 -1.26 -4.80
N ASP A 29 1.66 -2.31 -4.09
CA ASP A 29 1.81 -3.70 -4.50
C ASP A 29 0.60 -4.23 -5.31
N GLN A 30 -0.41 -3.39 -5.52
CA GLN A 30 -1.61 -3.64 -6.30
C GLN A 30 -1.63 -2.74 -7.55
N VAL A 31 -2.39 -3.13 -8.57
CA VAL A 31 -2.54 -2.34 -9.79
C VAL A 31 -3.88 -1.62 -9.78
N LEU A 32 -3.84 -0.31 -10.03
CA LEU A 32 -5.01 0.55 -10.12
C LEU A 32 -5.28 0.92 -11.59
N PHE A 33 -6.50 0.68 -12.05
CA PHE A 33 -6.99 1.15 -13.34
C PHE A 33 -8.08 2.19 -13.11
N VAL A 34 -7.95 3.34 -13.78
CA VAL A 34 -8.88 4.46 -13.68
C VAL A 34 -9.09 5.07 -15.05
N SER A 35 -10.28 5.62 -15.29
CA SER A 35 -10.49 6.42 -16.49
C SER A 35 -9.69 7.71 -16.40
N LYS A 36 -9.21 8.21 -17.55
CA LYS A 36 -8.50 9.50 -17.63
C LYS A 36 -9.32 10.64 -17.03
N ALA A 37 -10.63 10.65 -17.29
CA ALA A 37 -11.54 11.67 -16.78
C ALA A 37 -11.59 11.66 -15.24
N ALA A 38 -11.76 10.49 -14.61
CA ALA A 38 -11.79 10.37 -13.16
C ALA A 38 -10.44 10.74 -12.54
N PHE A 39 -9.33 10.31 -13.15
CA PHE A 39 -7.98 10.64 -12.68
C PHE A 39 -7.71 12.14 -12.68
N ILE A 40 -8.06 12.85 -13.76
CA ILE A 40 -7.93 14.30 -13.85
C ILE A 40 -8.87 15.00 -12.85
N ALA A 41 -10.11 14.52 -12.73
CA ALA A 41 -11.11 15.12 -11.83
C ALA A 41 -10.69 15.09 -10.35
N VAL A 42 -9.89 14.10 -9.94
CA VAL A 42 -9.36 14.02 -8.57
C VAL A 42 -8.00 14.72 -8.38
N GLY A 43 -7.49 15.40 -9.42
CA GLY A 43 -6.21 16.10 -9.36
C GLY A 43 -4.99 15.22 -9.59
N CYS A 44 -5.14 14.10 -10.31
CA CYS A 44 -4.08 13.14 -10.62
C CYS A 44 -3.43 12.53 -9.36
N TYR A 45 -2.20 12.03 -9.47
CA TYR A 45 -1.42 11.60 -8.31
C TYR A 45 -0.94 12.83 -7.52
N PRO A 46 -1.09 12.84 -6.19
CA PRO A 46 -0.49 13.89 -5.38
C PRO A 46 1.04 13.75 -5.36
N GLU A 47 1.74 14.87 -5.40
CA GLU A 47 3.21 14.93 -5.30
C GLU A 47 3.67 14.70 -3.85
N ILE A 48 3.54 13.47 -3.36
CA ILE A 48 3.99 13.05 -2.03
C ILE A 48 4.97 11.87 -2.12
N SER A 49 5.97 11.88 -1.25
CA SER A 49 7.07 10.89 -1.27
C SER A 49 6.66 9.46 -0.90
N LEU A 50 5.50 9.29 -0.26
CA LEU A 50 4.92 8.01 0.10
C LEU A 50 3.42 8.15 0.36
N MET A 51 2.66 7.09 0.09
CA MET A 51 1.20 6.98 0.30
C MET A 51 0.36 7.65 -0.79
N GLU A 52 0.96 7.95 -1.93
CA GLU A 52 0.33 8.49 -3.14
C GLU A 52 -0.83 7.61 -3.61
N ASP A 53 -0.70 6.28 -3.58
CA ASP A 53 -1.77 5.35 -3.96
C ASP A 53 -2.95 5.38 -2.99
N ILE A 54 -2.67 5.54 -1.68
CA ILE A 54 -3.70 5.65 -0.65
C ILE A 54 -4.47 6.97 -0.85
N ALA A 55 -3.74 8.05 -1.08
CA ALA A 55 -4.32 9.37 -1.32
C ALA A 55 -5.20 9.37 -2.56
N LEU A 56 -4.69 8.83 -3.68
CA LEU A 56 -5.43 8.70 -4.93
C LEU A 56 -6.67 7.82 -4.75
N SER A 57 -6.53 6.65 -4.12
CA SER A 57 -7.66 5.75 -3.84
C SER A 57 -8.75 6.44 -3.02
N ARG A 58 -8.37 7.20 -1.98
CA ARG A 58 -9.32 7.95 -1.15
C ARG A 58 -10.06 9.02 -1.95
N ALA A 59 -9.39 9.69 -2.86
CA ALA A 59 -10.01 10.72 -3.70
C ALA A 59 -10.99 10.10 -4.72
N LEU A 60 -10.57 9.04 -5.41
CA LEU A 60 -11.42 8.32 -6.37
C LEU A 60 -12.65 7.68 -5.71
N LYS A 61 -12.50 7.18 -4.48
CA LYS A 61 -13.60 6.58 -3.71
C LYS A 61 -14.74 7.57 -3.44
N LYS A 62 -14.48 8.89 -3.47
CA LYS A 62 -15.53 9.92 -3.37
C LYS A 62 -16.39 10.02 -4.64
N ILE A 63 -15.88 9.57 -5.79
CA ILE A 63 -16.62 9.51 -7.06
C ILE A 63 -17.40 8.20 -7.15
N SER A 64 -16.75 7.07 -6.88
CA SER A 64 -17.36 5.73 -6.94
C SER A 64 -16.54 4.72 -6.13
N PRO A 65 -17.17 3.67 -5.56
CA PRO A 65 -16.44 2.51 -5.05
C PRO A 65 -15.65 1.82 -6.18
N PRO A 66 -14.50 1.18 -5.87
CA PRO A 66 -13.71 0.46 -6.86
C PRO A 66 -14.33 -0.90 -7.21
N VAL A 67 -14.08 -1.36 -8.44
CA VAL A 67 -14.36 -2.74 -8.87
C VAL A 67 -13.10 -3.58 -8.71
N CYS A 68 -13.16 -4.64 -7.90
CA CYS A 68 -12.02 -5.50 -7.64
C CYS A 68 -11.97 -6.69 -8.60
N LEU A 69 -11.08 -6.61 -9.60
CA LEU A 69 -10.82 -7.67 -10.56
C LEU A 69 -10.24 -8.93 -9.90
N THR A 70 -10.43 -10.07 -10.55
CA THR A 70 -9.85 -11.37 -10.14
C THR A 70 -8.47 -11.63 -10.75
N ALA A 71 -8.08 -10.82 -11.74
CA ALA A 71 -6.76 -10.85 -12.36
C ALA A 71 -5.67 -10.64 -11.30
N LYS A 72 -4.61 -11.44 -11.39
CA LYS A 72 -3.52 -11.44 -10.41
C LYS A 72 -2.29 -10.78 -11.02
N VAL A 73 -1.59 -10.00 -10.20
CA VAL A 73 -0.30 -9.40 -10.53
C VAL A 73 0.77 -10.00 -9.63
N ILE A 74 1.96 -10.18 -10.17
CA ILE A 74 3.10 -10.73 -9.42
C ILE A 74 3.90 -9.54 -8.86
N SER A 75 4.05 -9.49 -7.53
CA SER A 75 4.89 -8.51 -6.85
C SER A 75 6.13 -9.15 -6.23
N SER A 76 7.17 -8.34 -6.04
CA SER A 76 8.47 -8.80 -5.53
C SER A 76 8.42 -9.11 -4.03
N ALA A 77 8.87 -10.32 -3.64
CA ALA A 77 8.98 -10.72 -2.23
C ALA A 77 10.23 -10.13 -1.51
N ARG A 78 11.05 -9.34 -2.20
CA ARG A 78 12.39 -8.91 -1.74
C ARG A 78 12.38 -8.21 -0.38
N ARG A 79 11.45 -7.28 -0.15
CA ARG A 79 11.35 -6.55 1.13
C ARG A 79 11.04 -7.49 2.29
N TRP A 80 10.10 -8.41 2.07
CA TRP A 80 9.69 -9.41 3.06
C TRP A 80 10.85 -10.33 3.45
N GLN A 81 11.68 -10.71 2.47
CA GLN A 81 12.89 -11.52 2.69
C GLN A 81 14.00 -10.74 3.42
N GLN A 82 14.22 -9.47 3.06
CA GLN A 82 15.29 -8.65 3.64
C GLN A 82 14.99 -8.18 5.06
N HIS A 83 13.74 -7.78 5.33
CA HIS A 83 13.37 -7.15 6.61
C HIS A 83 12.62 -8.09 7.55
N GLY A 84 12.20 -9.25 7.07
CA GLY A 84 11.33 -10.18 7.79
C GLY A 84 9.86 -9.76 7.75
N ILE A 85 9.00 -10.76 7.90
CA ILE A 85 7.55 -10.61 7.75
C ILE A 85 6.95 -9.70 8.81
N CYS A 86 7.13 -10.03 10.09
CA CYS A 86 6.49 -9.31 11.19
C CYS A 86 6.94 -7.83 11.23
N LYS A 87 8.24 -7.58 11.03
CA LYS A 87 8.79 -6.22 11.00
C LYS A 87 8.21 -5.40 9.85
N THR A 88 8.05 -6.01 8.67
CA THR A 88 7.43 -5.35 7.51
C THR A 88 5.96 -5.04 7.77
N ILE A 89 5.20 -5.97 8.37
CA ILE A 89 3.79 -5.74 8.74
C ILE A 89 3.69 -4.53 9.69
N LEU A 90 4.42 -4.56 10.80
CA LEU A 90 4.38 -3.49 11.81
C LEU A 90 4.76 -2.13 11.19
N LEU A 91 5.80 -2.10 10.34
CA LEU A 91 6.20 -0.89 9.63
C LEU A 91 5.10 -0.36 8.72
N MET A 92 4.49 -1.20 7.87
CA MET A 92 3.43 -0.74 6.96
C MET A 92 2.20 -0.24 7.72
N TRP A 93 1.86 -0.84 8.86
CA TRP A 93 0.77 -0.37 9.71
C TRP A 93 1.12 0.94 10.42
N SER A 94 2.33 1.10 10.94
CA SER A 94 2.75 2.34 11.58
C SER A 94 2.78 3.51 10.60
N LEU A 95 3.29 3.29 9.37
CA LEU A 95 3.35 4.34 8.35
C LEU A 95 1.95 4.79 7.94
N ARG A 96 1.01 3.85 7.76
CA ARG A 96 -0.39 4.17 7.44
C ARG A 96 -1.09 4.93 8.56
N LEU A 97 -0.88 4.54 9.82
CA LEU A 97 -1.44 5.24 10.97
C LEU A 97 -0.89 6.67 11.05
N ARG A 98 0.43 6.85 10.91
CA ARG A 98 1.06 8.18 10.93
C ARG A 98 0.60 9.06 9.78
N TYR A 99 0.48 8.51 8.58
CA TYR A 99 -0.08 9.23 7.44
C TYR A 99 -1.52 9.69 7.72
N TRP A 100 -2.34 8.82 8.32
CA TRP A 100 -3.71 9.18 8.69
C TRP A 100 -3.76 10.27 9.77
N LEU A 101 -2.78 10.31 10.68
CA LEU A 101 -2.59 11.38 11.67
C LEU A 101 -1.97 12.67 11.10
N GLY A 102 -1.67 12.73 9.80
CA GLY A 102 -1.12 13.92 9.14
C GLY A 102 0.40 14.06 9.20
N ALA A 103 1.15 12.98 9.45
CA ALA A 103 2.60 13.02 9.39
C ALA A 103 3.14 13.34 7.99
N ASP A 104 4.29 14.02 7.94
CA ASP A 104 4.97 14.38 6.69
C ASP A 104 5.33 13.13 5.85
N PRO A 105 4.83 13.01 4.60
CA PRO A 105 5.16 11.92 3.69
C PRO A 105 6.66 11.73 3.45
N THR A 106 7.47 12.78 3.56
CA THR A 106 8.93 12.70 3.37
C THR A 106 9.58 11.90 4.49
N LEU A 107 9.17 12.14 5.74
CA LEU A 107 9.60 11.34 6.89
C LEU A 107 9.13 9.89 6.74
N LEU A 108 7.89 9.66 6.30
CA LEU A 108 7.38 8.30 6.10
C LEU A 108 8.18 7.55 5.03
N ALA A 109 8.56 8.23 3.94
CA ALA A 109 9.39 7.69 2.88
C ALA A 109 10.79 7.29 3.39
N GLU A 110 11.39 8.10 4.26
CA GLU A 110 12.68 7.78 4.89
C GLU A 110 12.58 6.49 5.72
N LEU A 111 11.59 6.41 6.62
CA LEU A 111 11.33 5.23 7.45
C LEU A 111 11.02 3.97 6.61
N TYR A 112 10.27 4.13 5.52
CA TYR A 112 9.98 3.06 4.58
C TYR A 112 11.25 2.55 3.88
N ARG A 113 12.17 3.45 3.52
CA ARG A 113 13.43 3.12 2.85
C ARG A 113 14.39 2.38 3.78
N THR A 114 14.55 2.86 5.00
CA THR A 114 15.45 2.26 6.01
C THR A 114 14.86 1.02 6.67
N GLY A 115 13.54 0.81 6.55
CA GLY A 115 12.86 -0.28 7.21
C GLY A 115 12.79 -0.11 8.74
N THR A 116 12.83 1.13 9.24
CA THR A 116 12.80 1.46 10.67
C THR A 116 11.48 2.11 11.07
N LEU A 117 11.06 1.89 12.32
CA LEU A 117 9.84 2.51 12.87
C LEU A 117 10.06 3.95 13.31
N TRP A 118 11.31 4.34 13.57
CA TRP A 118 11.68 5.65 14.08
C TRP A 118 12.95 6.13 13.38
N LYS A 119 13.07 7.45 13.24
CA LYS A 119 14.30 8.09 12.81
C LYS A 119 15.25 8.06 14.02
N ARG A 120 16.47 7.57 13.81
CA ARG A 120 17.52 7.63 14.82
C ARG A 120 18.16 9.00 14.80
#